data_AF-A0A945AQL0-F1
#
_entry.id   AF-A0A945AQL0-F1
#
_cell.length_a   1.000
_cell.length_b   1.000
_cell.length_c   1.000
_cell.angle_alpha   90.00
_cell.angle_beta   90.00
_cell.angle_gamma   90.00
#
_symmetry.space_group_name_H-M   'P 1'
#
loop_
_entity.id
_entity.type
_entity.pdbx_description
1 polymer ?
#
loop_
_entity_poly.entity_id
_entity_poly.type
_entity_poly.pdbx_seq_one_letter_code
_entity_poly.pdbx_strand_id
1 'polypeptide(L)'
;MQRVFFIIILFLSSLFGQLKYPADSLLISPDISIIHKIGVLPIAGWQRISYNTNLFNCQFYPSCSNYGAKAIQQFGILLGGAMASERITRCNPFAFHYHLKLRNAFHETDGRLVDPVIQSSIPVSRKSPLLAGLMSAILPGSGRMYAGRVLDGLMGMWVMYSVGNPAYYAIKKKRPIAGPLFGMIAGFVYLGEIYGGWRAAKYYQITDQQSKEKSFNMAE
;
A
#
# COMPACT_ATOMS: atom_id res chain seq x y z
N MET A 1 41.47 6.17 -1.83
CA MET A 1 40.71 7.21 -2.56
C MET A 1 40.02 6.68 -3.81
N GLN A 2 40.69 5.91 -4.68
CA GLN A 2 40.14 5.45 -5.96
C GLN A 2 38.88 4.55 -5.85
N ARG A 3 38.78 3.67 -4.85
CA ARG A 3 37.57 2.85 -4.61
C ARG A 3 36.36 3.68 -4.16
N VAL A 4 36.60 4.70 -3.34
CA VAL A 4 35.54 5.62 -2.86
C VAL A 4 35.02 6.46 -4.02
N PHE A 5 35.91 6.95 -4.88
CA PHE A 5 35.56 7.68 -6.10
C PHE A 5 34.74 6.81 -7.07
N PHE A 6 35.10 5.53 -7.22
CA PHE A 6 34.35 4.59 -8.06
C PHE A 6 32.93 4.31 -7.51
N ILE A 7 32.81 4.14 -6.19
CA ILE A 7 31.50 3.97 -5.53
C ILE A 7 30.66 5.24 -5.68
N ILE A 8 31.28 6.42 -5.54
CA ILE A 8 30.61 7.71 -5.74
C ILE A 8 30.15 7.89 -7.19
N ILE A 9 30.95 7.48 -8.18
CA ILE A 9 30.58 7.52 -9.60
C ILE A 9 29.44 6.53 -9.91
N LEU A 10 29.46 5.32 -9.35
CA LEU A 10 28.36 4.36 -9.50
C LEU A 10 27.08 4.85 -8.80
N PHE A 11 27.22 5.51 -7.65
CA PHE A 11 26.11 6.13 -6.93
C PHE A 11 25.54 7.34 -7.69
N LEU A 12 26.39 8.22 -8.23
CA LEU A 12 25.98 9.37 -9.04
C LEU A 12 25.35 8.95 -10.37
N SER A 13 25.93 7.96 -11.06
CA SER A 13 25.36 7.46 -12.32
C SER A 13 24.02 6.73 -12.13
N SER A 14 23.76 6.15 -10.96
CA SER A 14 22.43 5.65 -10.59
C SER A 14 21.46 6.72 -10.09
N LEU A 15 21.94 7.91 -9.72
CA LEU A 15 21.12 9.09 -9.39
C LEU A 15 20.62 9.81 -10.66
N PHE A 16 21.42 9.86 -11.73
CA PHE A 16 21.01 10.38 -13.05
C PHE A 16 20.32 9.29 -13.89
N GLY A 17 19.21 8.75 -13.37
CA GLY A 17 18.38 7.79 -14.09
C GLY A 17 17.64 8.45 -15.25
N GLN A 18 17.71 7.84 -16.44
CA GLN A 18 16.75 8.11 -17.52
C GLN A 18 15.32 7.96 -17.00
N LEU A 19 14.36 8.73 -17.54
CA LEU A 19 12.92 8.65 -17.26
C LEU A 19 12.31 7.32 -17.76
N LYS A 20 12.81 6.19 -17.27
CA LYS A 20 12.38 4.86 -17.69
C LYS A 20 11.20 4.37 -16.86
N TYR A 21 11.13 4.74 -15.58
CA TYR A 21 10.09 4.26 -14.66
C TYR A 21 9.13 5.38 -14.23
N PRO A 22 7.84 5.08 -13.98
CA PRO A 22 6.84 6.10 -13.70
C PRO A 22 7.16 7.02 -12.51
N ALA A 23 7.84 6.51 -11.48
CA ALA A 23 8.23 7.31 -10.31
C ALA A 23 9.35 8.33 -10.63
N ASP A 24 10.20 8.08 -11.64
CA ASP A 24 11.27 9.00 -12.02
C ASP A 24 10.71 10.33 -12.53
N SER A 25 9.55 10.31 -13.20
CA SER A 25 8.84 11.52 -13.66
C SER A 25 8.46 12.45 -12.50
N LEU A 26 8.10 11.90 -11.34
CA LEU A 26 7.78 12.68 -10.14
C LEU A 26 9.03 13.27 -9.48
N LEU A 27 10.19 12.60 -9.59
CA LEU A 27 11.45 13.11 -9.06
C LEU A 27 11.99 14.29 -9.86
N ILE A 28 11.77 14.29 -11.18
CA ILE A 28 12.25 15.34 -12.08
C ILE A 28 11.28 16.51 -12.15
N SER A 29 9.97 16.28 -11.98
CA SER A 29 8.94 17.33 -12.07
C SER A 29 9.28 18.55 -11.18
N PRO A 30 9.21 19.78 -11.73
CA PRO A 30 9.44 21.01 -10.97
C PRO A 30 8.27 21.32 -10.02
N ASP A 31 7.08 20.81 -10.31
CA ASP A 31 5.85 21.10 -9.55
C ASP A 31 5.75 20.31 -8.24
N ILE A 32 6.64 19.33 -8.04
CA ILE A 32 6.67 18.48 -6.84
C ILE A 32 7.70 19.02 -5.85
N SER A 33 7.26 19.32 -4.63
CA SER A 33 8.15 19.75 -3.55
C SER A 33 9.22 18.70 -3.20
N ILE A 34 10.35 19.16 -2.66
CA ILE A 34 11.48 18.31 -2.24
C ILE A 34 11.05 17.23 -1.24
N ILE A 35 10.14 17.57 -0.33
CA ILE A 35 9.58 16.63 0.66
C ILE A 35 8.93 15.43 -0.04
N HIS A 36 8.06 15.68 -1.03
CA HIS A 36 7.41 14.61 -1.77
C HIS A 36 8.42 13.74 -2.54
N LYS A 37 9.47 14.35 -3.11
CA LYS A 37 10.55 13.63 -3.81
C LYS A 37 11.31 12.68 -2.86
N ILE A 38 11.58 13.10 -1.63
CA ILE A 38 12.19 12.23 -0.60
C ILE A 38 11.32 11.00 -0.35
N GLY A 39 9.99 11.18 -0.25
CA GLY A 39 9.06 10.07 -0.07
C GLY A 39 8.98 9.13 -1.29
N VAL A 40 9.09 9.65 -2.51
CA VAL A 40 9.05 8.86 -3.75
C VAL A 40 10.38 8.17 -4.06
N LEU A 41 11.52 8.67 -3.57
CA LEU A 41 12.84 8.11 -3.82
C LEU A 41 12.97 6.60 -3.55
N PRO A 42 12.53 6.04 -2.39
CA PRO A 42 12.57 4.60 -2.18
C PRO A 42 11.68 3.82 -3.16
N ILE A 43 10.57 4.42 -3.61
CA ILE A 43 9.68 3.82 -4.61
C ILE A 43 10.34 3.77 -5.98
N ALA A 44 11.01 4.85 -6.39
CA ALA A 44 11.78 4.89 -7.63
C ALA A 44 12.93 3.87 -7.61
N GLY A 45 13.66 3.78 -6.49
CA GLY A 45 14.67 2.75 -6.26
C GLY A 45 14.11 1.33 -6.44
N TRP A 46 12.93 1.06 -5.86
CA TRP A 46 12.26 -0.23 -6.03
C TRP A 46 11.84 -0.50 -7.48
N GLN A 47 11.31 0.48 -8.21
CA GLN A 47 10.90 0.30 -9.61
C GLN A 47 12.08 -0.09 -10.52
N ARG A 48 13.28 0.47 -10.27
CA ARG A 48 14.51 0.12 -11.00
C ARG A 48 14.92 -1.34 -10.83
N ILE A 49 14.49 -1.98 -9.74
CA ILE A 49 14.70 -3.42 -9.52
C ILE A 49 13.52 -4.20 -10.11
N SER A 50 12.29 -3.86 -9.71
CA SER A 50 11.12 -4.68 -9.99
C SER A 50 10.70 -4.69 -11.47
N TYR A 51 11.00 -3.64 -12.25
CA TYR A 51 10.59 -3.56 -13.66
C TYR A 51 11.58 -4.25 -14.61
N ASN A 52 12.76 -4.65 -14.11
CA ASN A 52 13.76 -5.36 -14.91
C ASN A 52 13.75 -6.88 -14.63
N THR A 53 12.73 -7.40 -13.95
CA THR A 53 12.57 -8.83 -13.70
C THR A 53 11.10 -9.23 -13.61
N ASN A 54 10.77 -10.40 -14.14
CA ASN A 54 9.42 -10.97 -14.05
C ASN A 54 9.11 -11.59 -12.67
N LEU A 55 10.08 -11.63 -11.75
CA LEU A 55 9.91 -12.21 -10.41
C LEU A 55 9.06 -11.32 -9.48
N PHE A 56 9.00 -10.01 -9.76
CA PHE A 56 8.34 -9.03 -8.90
C PHE A 56 7.09 -8.43 -9.54
N ASN A 57 6.29 -9.27 -10.20
CA ASN A 57 5.01 -8.88 -10.77
C ASN A 57 4.00 -8.50 -9.69
N CYS A 58 3.22 -7.46 -9.95
CA CYS A 58 2.17 -6.99 -9.07
C CYS A 58 0.80 -7.45 -9.58
N GLN A 59 -0.02 -8.03 -8.71
CA GLN A 59 -1.38 -8.46 -9.04
C GLN A 59 -2.38 -7.31 -9.27
N PHE A 60 -2.02 -6.08 -8.91
CA PHE A 60 -2.89 -4.92 -9.02
C PHE A 60 -2.50 -3.94 -10.14
N TYR A 61 -3.49 -3.19 -10.60
CA TYR A 61 -3.34 -1.98 -11.41
C TYR A 61 -3.98 -0.76 -10.71
N PRO A 62 -3.27 0.37 -10.56
CA PRO A 62 -1.83 0.51 -10.76
C PRO A 62 -1.04 -0.44 -9.83
N SER A 63 0.22 -0.73 -10.18
CA SER A 63 1.11 -1.53 -9.33
C SER A 63 1.27 -0.90 -7.94
N CYS A 64 1.62 -1.68 -6.91
CA CYS A 64 1.76 -1.15 -5.55
C CYS A 64 2.76 0.03 -5.46
N SER A 65 3.83 0.01 -6.26
CA SER A 65 4.79 1.12 -6.33
C SER A 65 4.19 2.36 -6.99
N ASN A 66 3.49 2.21 -8.12
CA ASN A 66 2.77 3.33 -8.76
C ASN A 66 1.66 3.89 -7.86
N TYR A 67 0.94 3.02 -7.16
CA TYR A 67 -0.07 3.40 -6.18
C TYR A 67 0.57 4.26 -5.08
N GLY A 68 1.69 3.79 -4.49
CA GLY A 68 2.39 4.51 -3.44
C GLY A 68 2.95 5.85 -3.91
N ALA A 69 3.55 5.89 -5.10
CA ALA A 69 4.06 7.14 -5.69
C ALA A 69 2.94 8.17 -5.87
N LYS A 70 1.79 7.74 -6.41
CA LYS A 70 0.61 8.60 -6.59
C LYS A 70 -0.01 9.01 -5.25
N ALA A 71 -0.06 8.12 -4.26
CA ALA A 71 -0.57 8.45 -2.93
C ALA A 71 0.32 9.47 -2.21
N ILE A 72 1.64 9.32 -2.28
CA ILE A 72 2.58 10.31 -1.72
C ILE A 72 2.44 11.64 -2.44
N GLN A 73 2.36 11.64 -3.77
CA GLN A 73 2.15 12.85 -4.57
C GLN A 73 0.89 13.63 -4.15
N GLN A 74 -0.22 12.92 -3.89
CA GLN A 74 -1.53 13.53 -3.63
C GLN A 74 -1.79 13.87 -2.16
N PHE A 75 -1.27 13.06 -1.23
CA PHE A 75 -1.61 13.13 0.20
C PHE A 75 -0.39 13.41 1.10
N GLY A 76 0.78 13.66 0.50
CA GLY A 76 2.04 13.84 1.23
C GLY A 76 2.64 12.54 1.76
N ILE A 77 3.85 12.62 2.32
CA ILE A 77 4.60 11.44 2.77
C ILE A 77 3.86 10.67 3.87
N LEU A 78 3.26 11.37 4.84
CA LEU A 78 2.66 10.71 6.01
C LEU A 78 1.42 9.89 5.63
N LEU A 79 0.40 10.55 5.08
CA LEU A 79 -0.84 9.87 4.68
C LEU A 79 -0.60 9.00 3.45
N GLY A 80 0.12 9.49 2.44
CA GLY A 80 0.43 8.72 1.24
C GLY A 80 1.29 7.49 1.54
N GLY A 81 2.23 7.59 2.48
CA GLY A 81 3.02 6.47 2.97
C GLY A 81 2.18 5.45 3.73
N ALA A 82 1.23 5.90 4.57
CA ALA A 82 0.26 5.02 5.23
C ALA A 82 -0.67 4.33 4.20
N MET A 83 -1.12 5.04 3.17
CA MET A 83 -1.91 4.44 2.07
C MET A 83 -1.09 3.43 1.26
N ALA A 84 0.21 3.69 1.06
CA ALA A 84 1.11 2.77 0.38
C ALA A 84 1.35 1.50 1.19
N SER A 85 1.62 1.60 2.50
CA SER A 85 1.78 0.44 3.39
C SER A 85 0.49 -0.37 3.51
N GLU A 86 -0.67 0.30 3.58
CA GLU A 86 -1.99 -0.30 3.54
C GLU A 86 -2.20 -1.13 2.27
N ARG A 87 -1.76 -0.60 1.12
CA ARG A 87 -1.82 -1.31 -0.17
C ARG A 87 -0.93 -2.55 -0.18
N ILE A 88 0.27 -2.49 0.40
CA ILE A 88 1.15 -3.68 0.52
C ILE A 88 0.45 -4.78 1.33
N THR A 89 -0.21 -4.43 2.43
CA THR A 89 -0.95 -5.40 3.24
C THR A 89 -2.12 -6.04 2.48
N ARG A 90 -2.86 -5.27 1.68
CA ARG A 90 -3.91 -5.80 0.80
C ARG A 90 -3.38 -6.54 -0.41
N CYS A 91 -2.10 -6.41 -0.74
CA CYS A 91 -1.43 -7.16 -1.80
C CYS A 91 -1.02 -8.54 -1.32
N ASN A 92 -2.01 -9.34 -0.93
CA ASN A 92 -1.87 -10.69 -0.41
C ASN A 92 -2.62 -11.72 -1.29
N PRO A 93 -2.45 -13.04 -1.08
CA PRO A 93 -3.08 -14.08 -1.89
C PRO A 93 -4.62 -14.06 -1.91
N PHE A 94 -5.25 -13.44 -0.92
CA PHE A 94 -6.72 -13.39 -0.79
C PHE A 94 -7.33 -12.16 -1.48
N ALA A 95 -6.51 -11.25 -1.99
CA ALA A 95 -6.97 -10.04 -2.68
C ALA A 95 -7.92 -10.36 -3.84
N PHE A 96 -7.58 -11.36 -4.66
CA PHE A 96 -8.40 -11.80 -5.79
C PHE A 96 -9.79 -12.26 -5.37
N HIS A 97 -9.89 -13.06 -4.29
CA HIS A 97 -11.16 -13.51 -3.74
C HIS A 97 -12.07 -12.34 -3.37
N TYR A 98 -11.53 -11.35 -2.66
CA TYR A 98 -12.31 -10.17 -2.29
C TYR A 98 -12.69 -9.29 -3.48
N HIS A 99 -11.82 -9.21 -4.48
CA HIS A 99 -12.07 -8.45 -5.69
C HIS A 99 -13.25 -9.03 -6.48
N LEU A 100 -13.30 -10.36 -6.60
CA LEU A 100 -14.43 -11.10 -7.17
C LEU A 100 -15.72 -10.90 -6.37
N LYS A 101 -15.64 -11.00 -5.03
CA LYS A 101 -16.79 -10.82 -4.14
C LYS A 101 -17.45 -9.44 -4.30
N LEU A 102 -16.66 -8.41 -4.59
CA LEU A 102 -17.13 -7.04 -4.80
C LEU A 102 -17.54 -6.75 -6.26
N ARG A 103 -17.29 -7.69 -7.18
CA ARG A 103 -17.48 -7.52 -8.63
C ARG A 103 -16.76 -6.28 -9.17
N ASN A 104 -15.54 -6.04 -8.68
CA ASN A 104 -14.72 -4.93 -9.13
C ASN A 104 -14.16 -5.19 -10.54
N ALA A 105 -13.87 -4.12 -11.27
CA ALA A 105 -13.31 -4.20 -12.62
C ALA A 105 -11.90 -4.81 -12.64
N PHE A 106 -11.58 -5.49 -13.73
CA PHE A 106 -10.23 -5.97 -14.05
C PHE A 106 -9.59 -5.07 -15.10
N HIS A 107 -8.27 -5.00 -15.08
CA HIS A 107 -7.53 -4.21 -16.05
C HIS A 107 -7.57 -4.92 -17.39
N GLU A 108 -8.10 -4.25 -18.42
CA GLU A 108 -8.50 -4.87 -19.69
C GLU A 108 -7.36 -5.63 -20.39
N THR A 109 -6.13 -5.11 -20.31
CA THR A 109 -5.02 -5.66 -21.08
C THR A 109 -4.39 -6.91 -20.47
N ASP A 110 -4.45 -7.08 -19.14
CA ASP A 110 -3.67 -8.09 -18.42
C ASP A 110 -4.39 -8.76 -17.25
N GLY A 111 -5.66 -8.40 -17.00
CA GLY A 111 -6.49 -9.02 -15.96
C GLY A 111 -6.09 -8.66 -14.54
N ARG A 112 -5.25 -7.65 -14.30
CA ARG A 112 -4.89 -7.22 -12.95
C ARG A 112 -6.06 -6.60 -12.20
N LEU A 113 -6.02 -6.70 -10.88
CA LEU A 113 -7.04 -6.14 -9.99
C LEU A 113 -7.01 -4.61 -10.03
N VAL A 114 -8.07 -3.95 -10.51
CA VAL A 114 -8.12 -2.48 -10.55
C VAL A 114 -8.45 -1.94 -9.17
N ASP A 115 -7.52 -1.21 -8.56
CA ASP A 115 -7.77 -0.52 -7.30
C ASP A 115 -7.04 0.84 -7.27
N PRO A 116 -7.74 1.93 -7.64
CA PRO A 116 -7.16 3.26 -7.72
C PRO A 116 -6.91 3.88 -6.33
N VAL A 117 -6.04 4.90 -6.30
CA VAL A 117 -5.76 5.65 -5.06
C VAL A 117 -7.02 6.34 -4.55
N ILE A 118 -7.70 7.06 -5.44
CA ILE A 118 -8.99 7.71 -5.20
C ILE A 118 -10.07 6.80 -5.76
N GLN A 119 -11.02 6.39 -4.92
CA GLN A 119 -12.17 5.61 -5.34
C GLN A 119 -13.22 6.54 -5.96
N SER A 120 -13.72 6.17 -7.14
CA SER A 120 -14.74 6.95 -7.87
C SER A 120 -16.16 6.68 -7.37
N SER A 121 -16.42 5.51 -6.79
CA SER A 121 -17.71 5.13 -6.22
C SER A 121 -17.61 4.93 -4.71
N ILE A 122 -18.60 5.45 -3.98
CA ILE A 122 -18.80 5.19 -2.55
C ILE A 122 -19.98 4.21 -2.46
N PRO A 123 -19.75 2.92 -2.17
CA PRO A 123 -20.86 2.02 -1.89
C PRO A 123 -21.57 2.48 -0.61
N VAL A 124 -22.89 2.29 -0.55
CA VAL A 124 -23.65 2.55 0.67
C VAL A 124 -23.23 1.51 1.71
N SER A 125 -22.40 1.95 2.67
CA SER A 125 -21.92 1.10 3.77
C SER A 125 -22.79 1.28 5.01
N ARG A 126 -23.24 0.17 5.59
CA ARG A 126 -23.90 0.15 6.91
C ARG A 126 -22.90 0.08 8.08
N LYS A 127 -21.61 -0.06 7.80
CA LYS A 127 -20.56 -0.23 8.81
C LYS A 127 -19.85 1.09 9.05
N SER A 128 -19.77 1.52 10.31
CA SER A 128 -19.05 2.75 10.69
C SER A 128 -17.55 2.66 10.33
N PRO A 129 -17.03 3.53 9.44
CA PRO A 129 -15.61 3.57 9.10
C PRO A 129 -14.72 4.03 10.25
N LEU A 130 -15.22 4.94 11.08
CA LEU A 130 -14.50 5.42 12.27
C LEU A 130 -14.29 4.28 13.26
N LEU A 131 -15.35 3.51 13.55
CA LEU A 131 -15.24 2.36 14.44
C LEU A 131 -14.23 1.34 13.92
N ALA A 132 -14.26 1.05 12.61
CA ALA A 132 -13.29 0.14 11.99
C ALA A 132 -11.84 0.63 12.15
N GLY A 133 -11.59 1.93 11.95
CA GLY A 133 -10.27 2.52 12.19
C GLY A 133 -9.83 2.41 13.65
N LEU A 134 -10.72 2.70 14.60
CA LEU A 134 -10.44 2.59 16.03
C LEU A 134 -10.15 1.15 16.46
N MET A 135 -10.90 0.17 15.94
CA MET A 135 -10.61 -1.24 16.17
C MET A 135 -9.20 -1.59 15.69
N SER A 136 -8.84 -1.21 14.45
CA SER A 136 -7.49 -1.41 13.92
C SER A 136 -6.38 -0.69 14.71
N ALA A 137 -6.68 0.44 15.36
CA ALA A 137 -5.73 1.14 16.22
C ALA A 137 -5.43 0.36 17.52
N ILE A 138 -6.46 -0.28 18.10
CA ILE A 138 -6.30 -1.14 19.28
C ILE A 138 -5.62 -2.45 18.91
N LEU A 139 -6.12 -3.09 17.86
CA LEU A 139 -5.62 -4.37 17.36
C LEU A 139 -5.52 -4.33 15.84
N PRO A 140 -4.30 -4.20 15.27
CA PRO A 140 -4.06 -4.19 13.83
C PRO A 140 -4.81 -5.30 13.09
N GLY A 141 -5.43 -4.95 11.98
CA GLY A 141 -6.26 -5.86 11.17
C GLY A 141 -7.72 -6.02 11.61
N SER A 142 -8.06 -5.77 12.88
CA SER A 142 -9.42 -6.03 13.40
C SER A 142 -10.52 -5.17 12.74
N GLY A 143 -10.20 -3.94 12.31
CA GLY A 143 -11.12 -3.11 11.53
C GLY A 143 -11.50 -3.70 10.17
N ARG A 144 -10.56 -4.40 9.52
CA ARG A 144 -10.81 -5.11 8.26
C ARG A 144 -11.70 -6.33 8.49
N MET A 145 -11.51 -7.04 9.61
CA MET A 145 -12.36 -8.16 10.01
C MET A 145 -13.80 -7.70 10.27
N TYR A 146 -13.96 -6.57 10.98
CA TYR A 146 -15.26 -5.94 11.21
C TYR A 146 -15.97 -5.55 9.89
N ALA A 147 -15.20 -5.09 8.90
CA ALA A 147 -15.70 -4.77 7.56
C ALA A 147 -16.00 -6.02 6.69
N GLY A 148 -15.84 -7.24 7.21
CA GLY A 148 -16.10 -8.50 6.50
C GLY A 148 -14.94 -9.00 5.64
N ARG A 149 -13.74 -8.43 5.78
CA ARG A 149 -12.50 -8.82 5.10
C ARG A 149 -11.54 -9.51 6.08
N VAL A 150 -11.98 -10.63 6.63
CA VAL A 150 -11.27 -11.36 7.70
C VAL A 150 -9.83 -11.73 7.33
N LEU A 151 -9.61 -12.24 6.12
CA LEU A 151 -8.29 -12.69 5.65
C LEU A 151 -7.33 -11.50 5.46
N ASP A 152 -7.81 -10.36 4.97
CA ASP A 152 -6.98 -9.14 4.94
C ASP A 152 -6.66 -8.63 6.35
N GLY A 153 -7.59 -8.80 7.31
CA GLY A 153 -7.35 -8.49 8.72
C GLY A 153 -6.26 -9.36 9.33
N LEU A 154 -6.30 -10.68 9.08
CA LEU A 154 -5.25 -11.59 9.53
C LEU A 154 -3.89 -11.26 8.89
N MET A 155 -3.89 -10.93 7.59
CA MET A 155 -2.68 -10.47 6.92
C MET A 155 -2.15 -9.17 7.49
N GLY A 156 -3.02 -8.21 7.84
CA GLY A 156 -2.63 -6.98 8.51
C GLY A 156 -1.99 -7.20 9.87
N MET A 157 -2.58 -8.07 10.69
CA MET A 157 -2.00 -8.50 11.96
C MET A 157 -0.63 -9.16 11.76
N TRP A 158 -0.50 -10.06 10.78
CA TRP A 158 0.77 -10.72 10.44
C TRP A 158 1.84 -9.74 9.96
N VAL A 159 1.49 -8.81 9.06
CA VAL A 159 2.41 -7.79 8.54
C VAL A 159 2.88 -6.90 9.68
N MET A 160 1.97 -6.45 10.54
CA MET A 160 2.31 -5.63 11.70
C MET A 160 3.22 -6.36 12.69
N TYR A 161 2.96 -7.64 12.97
CA TYR A 161 3.87 -8.46 13.79
C TYR A 161 5.26 -8.58 13.15
N SER A 162 5.30 -8.85 11.84
CA SER A 162 6.53 -9.06 11.08
C SER A 162 7.43 -7.82 11.04
N VAL A 163 6.86 -6.62 10.97
CA VAL A 163 7.64 -5.36 11.01
C VAL A 163 7.87 -4.86 12.43
N GLY A 164 6.92 -5.09 13.33
CA GLY A 164 6.97 -4.63 14.72
C GLY A 164 8.00 -5.38 15.55
N ASN A 165 8.16 -6.69 15.33
CA ASN A 165 9.11 -7.50 16.08
C ASN A 165 10.58 -7.08 15.86
N PRO A 166 11.07 -6.91 14.61
CA PRO A 166 12.40 -6.35 14.36
C PRO A 166 12.57 -4.92 14.91
N ALA A 167 11.54 -4.07 14.77
CA ALA A 167 11.56 -2.71 15.29
C ALA A 167 11.75 -2.70 16.82
N TYR A 168 10.97 -3.51 17.53
CA TYR A 168 11.07 -3.66 18.98
C TYR A 168 12.49 -4.09 19.40
N TYR A 169 13.04 -5.14 18.80
CA TYR A 169 14.39 -5.61 19.15
C TYR A 169 15.48 -4.60 18.79
N ALA A 170 15.37 -3.91 17.66
CA ALA A 170 16.35 -2.91 17.24
C ALA A 170 16.37 -1.69 18.18
N ILE A 171 15.19 -1.22 18.59
CA ILE A 171 15.03 -0.11 19.53
C ILE A 171 15.49 -0.51 20.94
N LYS A 172 15.06 -1.69 21.42
CA LYS A 172 15.46 -2.22 22.74
C LYS A 172 16.98 -2.37 22.87
N LYS A 173 17.66 -2.80 21.80
CA LYS A 173 19.13 -2.90 21.75
C LYS A 173 19.83 -1.57 21.42
N LYS A 174 19.11 -0.44 21.41
CA LYS A 174 19.62 0.90 21.12
C LYS A 174 20.47 0.97 19.84
N ARG A 175 20.08 0.25 18.79
CA ARG A 175 20.80 0.26 17.51
C ARG A 175 20.55 1.60 16.81
N PRO A 176 21.59 2.44 16.57
CA PRO A 176 21.40 3.83 16.16
C PRO A 176 20.81 3.99 14.75
N ILE A 177 21.07 3.04 13.84
CA ILE A 177 20.53 3.07 12.47
C ILE A 177 19.28 2.18 12.35
N ALA A 178 19.38 0.92 12.78
CA ALA A 178 18.30 -0.05 12.61
C ALA A 178 17.05 0.29 13.44
N GLY A 179 17.21 0.88 14.63
CA GLY A 179 16.09 1.27 15.49
C GLY A 179 15.16 2.28 14.82
N PRO A 180 15.66 3.47 14.42
CA PRO A 180 14.85 4.45 13.70
C PRO A 180 14.28 3.92 12.38
N LEU A 181 15.06 3.17 11.59
CA LEU A 181 14.61 2.62 10.31
C LEU A 181 13.42 1.67 10.47
N PHE A 182 13.55 0.63 11.31
CA PHE A 182 12.46 -0.32 11.52
C PHE A 182 11.29 0.29 12.29
N GLY A 183 11.57 1.22 13.22
CA GLY A 183 10.52 1.99 13.90
C GLY A 183 9.68 2.81 12.92
N MET A 184 10.31 3.47 11.94
CA MET A 184 9.60 4.24 10.91
C MET A 184 8.75 3.32 10.01
N ILE A 185 9.31 2.19 9.57
CA ILE A 185 8.56 1.20 8.77
C ILE A 185 7.34 0.69 9.55
N ALA A 186 7.53 0.28 10.81
CA ALA A 186 6.44 -0.18 11.67
C ALA A 186 5.39 0.92 11.91
N GLY A 187 5.82 2.18 12.07
CA GLY A 187 4.92 3.33 12.19
C GLY A 187 4.04 3.52 10.96
N PHE A 188 4.61 3.47 9.76
CA PHE A 188 3.83 3.56 8.51
C PHE A 188 2.90 2.37 8.33
N VAL A 189 3.31 1.16 8.68
CA VAL A 189 2.45 -0.03 8.62
C VAL A 189 1.29 0.11 9.61
N TYR A 190 1.56 0.56 10.84
CA TYR A 190 0.53 0.79 11.85
C TYR A 190 -0.51 1.83 11.39
N LEU A 191 -0.07 2.99 10.90
CA LEU A 191 -0.97 4.00 10.32
C LEU A 191 -1.74 3.45 9.11
N GLY A 192 -1.08 2.63 8.30
CA GLY A 192 -1.70 1.93 7.18
C GLY A 192 -2.78 0.94 7.62
N GLU A 193 -2.63 0.29 8.76
CA GLU A 193 -3.63 -0.63 9.30
C GLU A 193 -4.87 0.09 9.86
N ILE A 194 -4.68 1.24 10.49
CA ILE A 194 -5.79 2.13 10.89
C ILE A 194 -6.55 2.61 9.65
N TYR A 195 -5.82 3.15 8.67
CA TYR A 195 -6.40 3.60 7.41
C TYR A 195 -7.09 2.44 6.66
N GLY A 196 -6.50 1.24 6.68
CA GLY A 196 -7.04 0.05 6.05
C GLY A 196 -8.35 -0.43 6.66
N GLY A 197 -8.50 -0.35 7.99
CA GLY A 197 -9.76 -0.62 8.68
C GLY A 197 -10.85 0.37 8.24
N TRP A 198 -10.56 1.66 8.29
CA TRP A 198 -11.47 2.71 7.83
C TRP A 198 -11.85 2.54 6.35
N ARG A 199 -10.87 2.31 5.48
CA ARG A 199 -11.06 2.14 4.03
C ARG A 199 -11.92 0.92 3.72
N ALA A 200 -11.71 -0.20 4.42
CA ALA A 200 -12.49 -1.42 4.21
C ALA A 200 -13.96 -1.23 4.55
N ALA A 201 -14.27 -0.55 5.66
CA ALA A 201 -15.64 -0.23 6.03
C ALA A 201 -16.26 0.82 5.11
N LYS A 202 -15.48 1.76 4.55
CA LYS A 202 -15.99 2.83 3.69
C LYS A 202 -16.22 2.41 2.24
N TYR A 203 -15.28 1.68 1.63
CA TYR A 203 -15.25 1.47 0.18
C TYR A 203 -15.41 0.01 -0.26
N TYR A 204 -15.22 -0.97 0.64
CA TYR A 204 -15.22 -2.39 0.28
C TYR A 204 -16.42 -3.12 0.88
N GLN A 205 -17.61 -2.55 0.68
CA GLN A 205 -18.89 -3.15 1.06
C GLN A 205 -19.68 -3.55 -0.17
N ILE A 206 -20.48 -4.61 -0.04
CA ILE A 206 -21.42 -5.05 -1.07
C ILE A 206 -22.57 -4.06 -1.11
N THR A 207 -22.90 -3.53 -2.28
CA THR A 207 -24.00 -2.57 -2.47
C THR A 207 -25.35 -3.27 -2.35
N ASP A 208 -26.40 -2.57 -1.88
CA ASP A 208 -27.75 -3.15 -1.75
C ASP A 208 -28.30 -3.73 -3.07
N GLN A 209 -27.98 -3.12 -4.23
CA GLN A 209 -28.34 -3.68 -5.54
C GLN A 209 -27.69 -5.04 -5.80
N GLN A 210 -26.41 -5.21 -5.45
CA GLN A 210 -25.69 -6.49 -5.58
C GLN A 210 -26.23 -7.54 -4.60
N SER A 211 -26.74 -7.12 -3.43
CA SER A 211 -27.36 -8.02 -2.47
C SER A 211 -28.70 -8.57 -2.95
N LYS A 212 -29.53 -7.73 -3.61
CA LYS A 212 -30.84 -8.11 -4.16
C LYS A 212 -30.72 -9.08 -5.34
N GLU A 213 -29.75 -8.85 -6.22
CA GLU A 213 -29.48 -9.74 -7.36
C GLU A 213 -28.96 -11.11 -6.89
N LYS A 214 -28.15 -11.14 -5.82
CA LYS A 214 -27.69 -12.39 -5.19
C LYS A 214 -28.83 -13.16 -4.53
N SER A 215 -29.78 -12.50 -3.86
CA SER A 215 -30.94 -13.17 -3.28
C SER A 215 -31.89 -13.71 -4.35
N PHE A 216 -32.01 -13.02 -5.48
CA PHE A 216 -32.82 -13.48 -6.62
C PHE A 216 -32.24 -14.76 -7.23
N ASN A 217 -30.95 -14.80 -7.53
CA ASN A 217 -30.28 -15.97 -8.13
C ASN A 217 -30.11 -17.18 -7.18
N MET A 218 -30.47 -17.04 -5.89
CA MET A 218 -30.46 -18.15 -4.91
C MET A 218 -31.87 -18.70 -4.65
N ALA A 219 -32.91 -18.06 -5.23
CA ALA A 219 -34.31 -18.45 -5.10
C ALA A 219 -34.85 -19.21 -6.33
N GLU A 220 -34.06 -19.27 -7.42
CA GLU A 220 -34.23 -20.17 -8.56
C GLU A 220 -33.35 -21.42 -8.39
#